data_AF-A0A4Q3AA36-F1
#
_entry.id   AF-A0A4Q3AA36-F1
#
_cell.length_a   1.000
_cell.length_b   1.000
_cell.length_c   1.000
_cell.angle_alpha   90.00
_cell.angle_beta   90.00
_cell.angle_gamma   90.00
#
_symmetry.space_group_name_H-M   'P 1'
#
loop_
_entity.id
_entity.type
_entity.pdbx_description
1 polymer ?
#
loop_
_entity_poly.entity_id
_entity_poly.type
_entity_poly.pdbx_seq_one_letter_code
_entity_poly.pdbx_strand_id
1 'polypeptide(L)'
;MVEQLTVQPFFDVLGQACAPHAPGVNAAATARMERVLKSPVDAPGRGILLRAPRAGFGKSHLLGYLQQRLGTTHEFLPIHPLEGSRVDASGAIEAALRRLTRPLPAGGGLTSLDLQARRLFSMALQPLVTSGEVPCQDREAALTALRQRPVETFDFHHSQAVTAHWTKENFEVLGPRLALELSRRTGTSLNESSFWLASLFRFAVATPEHPGRTGMIIQSSTAEAGVDRFAALLAMLSLIGRVVIVADDLEGLHADRAAALRFASFLASVRQEAPRVDAIVSLNDDVWQSAFEPALSGGLQDRLGEVEVRLEPLDEQSLVSLLEARTPGRAGSLRHQLGLFPAEFYARRVLRKVAEMDEESGYVEAPAPAPAPVAAAIPTAIAVAAPEPSPQAPAPEAAFAPAPVSEPAPVAVEAPAPPPVVEPAFEKPVEVAPAAAEPPPVRSVASPFAEAAPATAVRHEVEAEVISETKPAEEQEPVPAVGGDRIDDLLRQFRERYGRE
;
A
#
# COMPACT_ATOMS: atom_id res chain seq x y z
N MET A 1 47.06 -3.11 18.79
CA MET A 1 45.64 -3.43 18.98
C MET A 1 44.87 -2.61 17.97
N VAL A 2 44.39 -3.29 16.93
CA VAL A 2 43.71 -2.69 15.78
C VAL A 2 42.26 -2.48 16.20
N GLU A 3 41.84 -1.22 16.34
CA GLU A 3 40.42 -0.90 16.45
C GLU A 3 39.75 -1.24 15.13
N GLN A 4 38.90 -2.26 15.18
CA GLN A 4 37.97 -2.59 14.11
C GLN A 4 37.07 -1.38 13.91
N LEU A 5 37.35 -0.60 12.86
CA LEU A 5 36.37 0.28 12.24
C LEU A 5 35.17 -0.59 11.90
N THR A 6 34.15 -0.51 12.74
CA THR A 6 32.83 -1.07 12.51
C THR A 6 32.29 -0.38 11.27
N VAL A 7 32.50 -1.01 10.12
CA VAL A 7 31.75 -0.73 8.90
C VAL A 7 30.30 -1.07 9.24
N GLN A 8 29.57 -0.06 9.74
CA GLN A 8 28.12 -0.12 9.78
C GLN A 8 27.67 -0.53 8.36
N PRO A 9 26.76 -1.50 8.21
CA PRO A 9 26.29 -1.88 6.90
C PRO A 9 25.62 -0.66 6.28
N PHE A 10 26.30 -0.05 5.31
CA PHE A 10 25.88 1.14 4.55
C PHE A 10 24.56 0.96 3.77
N PHE A 11 23.87 -0.17 3.94
CA PHE A 11 22.75 -0.61 3.10
C PHE A 11 21.44 -0.88 3.86
N ASP A 12 21.38 -0.67 5.19
CA ASP A 12 20.11 -0.62 5.95
C ASP A 12 19.37 0.74 5.83
N VAL A 13 19.63 1.49 4.74
CA VAL A 13 19.24 2.90 4.59
C VAL A 13 17.75 3.07 4.27
N LEU A 14 17.03 2.01 3.88
CA LEU A 14 15.59 2.05 3.66
C LEU A 14 14.81 1.95 4.99
N GLY A 15 15.09 2.86 5.92
CA GLY A 15 14.38 2.90 7.19
C GLY A 15 14.99 3.73 8.32
N GLN A 16 16.13 4.40 8.09
CA GLN A 16 16.68 5.41 9.00
C GLN A 16 16.61 6.80 8.37
N ALA A 17 16.35 7.82 9.19
CA ALA A 17 16.32 9.21 8.76
C ALA A 17 17.76 9.72 8.47
N CYS A 18 18.32 9.36 7.32
CA CYS A 18 19.57 9.96 6.84
C CYS A 18 19.27 11.33 6.22
N ALA A 19 19.48 12.45 6.92
CA ALA A 19 19.33 13.78 6.34
C ALA A 19 19.97 13.83 4.93
N PRO A 20 19.30 14.39 3.91
CA PRO A 20 19.75 14.22 2.54
C PRO A 20 21.04 14.99 2.32
N HIS A 21 22.15 14.28 2.40
CA HIS A 21 23.47 14.78 2.05
C HIS A 21 23.48 14.89 0.51
N ALA A 22 23.56 16.11 -0.02
CA ALA A 22 23.59 16.45 -1.45
C ALA A 22 22.24 16.36 -2.22
N PRO A 23 21.29 17.30 -1.99
CA PRO A 23 20.01 17.34 -2.72
C PRO A 23 20.13 17.63 -4.23
N GLY A 24 21.30 18.15 -4.67
CA GLY A 24 21.58 18.40 -6.09
C GLY A 24 21.94 17.15 -6.89
N VAL A 25 22.27 16.03 -6.24
CA VAL A 25 22.64 14.79 -6.93
C VAL A 25 21.42 14.17 -7.58
N ASN A 26 21.53 13.84 -8.88
CA ASN A 26 20.45 13.24 -9.67
C ASN A 26 19.14 14.08 -9.70
N ALA A 27 19.24 15.40 -9.56
CA ALA A 27 18.08 16.29 -9.42
C ALA A 27 17.02 16.12 -10.53
N ALA A 28 17.45 15.92 -11.78
CA ALA A 28 16.55 15.67 -12.91
C ALA A 28 15.77 14.34 -12.76
N ALA A 29 16.45 13.27 -12.34
CA ALA A 29 15.83 11.98 -12.09
C ALA A 29 14.87 12.05 -10.90
N THR A 30 15.27 12.71 -9.81
CA THR A 30 14.40 12.97 -8.64
C THR A 30 13.15 13.74 -9.04
N ALA A 31 13.29 14.85 -9.78
CA ALA A 31 12.15 15.65 -10.23
C ALA A 31 11.19 14.84 -11.12
N ARG A 32 11.73 13.96 -11.97
CA ARG A 32 10.94 13.06 -12.80
C ARG A 32 10.18 12.03 -11.95
N MET A 33 10.83 11.37 -11.01
CA MET A 33 10.18 10.40 -10.11
C MET A 33 9.12 11.05 -9.23
N GLU A 34 9.37 12.25 -8.69
CA GLU A 34 8.36 12.99 -7.93
C GLU A 34 7.12 13.33 -8.75
N ARG A 35 7.30 13.75 -10.01
CA ARG A 35 6.17 14.05 -10.89
C ARG A 35 5.29 12.82 -11.12
N VAL A 36 5.92 11.66 -11.25
CA VAL A 36 5.25 10.38 -11.49
C VAL A 36 4.50 9.91 -10.24
N LEU A 37 5.16 9.97 -9.08
CA LEU A 37 4.61 9.51 -7.80
C LEU A 37 3.51 10.42 -7.23
N LYS A 38 3.55 11.74 -7.47
CA LYS A 38 2.52 12.70 -7.02
C LYS A 38 1.17 12.59 -7.77
N SER A 39 0.88 11.44 -8.37
CA SER A 39 -0.44 11.15 -8.92
C SER A 39 -1.49 11.11 -7.80
N PRO A 40 -2.78 11.42 -8.08
CA PRO A 40 -3.85 11.32 -7.08
C PRO A 40 -3.94 9.94 -6.42
N VAL A 41 -4.44 9.86 -5.18
CA VAL A 41 -4.54 8.59 -4.43
C VAL A 41 -5.37 7.54 -5.18
N ASP A 42 -6.45 7.96 -5.84
CA ASP A 42 -7.32 7.06 -6.63
C ASP A 42 -6.77 6.70 -8.02
N ALA A 43 -5.65 7.27 -8.44
CA ALA A 43 -5.04 6.95 -9.73
C ALA A 43 -4.39 5.55 -9.71
N PRO A 44 -4.35 4.85 -10.86
CA PRO A 44 -3.61 3.59 -10.96
C PRO A 44 -2.13 3.81 -10.63
N GLY A 45 -1.54 2.80 -9.99
CA GLY A 45 -0.12 2.74 -9.66
C GLY A 45 0.73 2.37 -10.87
N ARG A 46 1.93 2.93 -10.94
CA ARG A 46 2.82 2.83 -12.10
C ARG A 46 3.97 1.88 -11.86
N GLY A 47 4.41 1.23 -12.93
CA GLY A 47 5.67 0.49 -12.95
C GLY A 47 6.82 1.44 -13.27
N ILE A 48 7.77 1.58 -12.35
CA ILE A 48 8.90 2.51 -12.50
C ILE A 48 10.19 1.69 -12.51
N LEU A 49 10.88 1.73 -13.64
CA LEU A 49 12.17 1.09 -13.81
C LEU A 49 13.27 2.13 -13.58
N LEU A 50 13.97 2.05 -12.44
CA LEU A 50 15.10 2.91 -12.11
C LEU A 50 16.40 2.21 -12.51
N ARG A 51 17.02 2.66 -13.60
CA ARG A 51 18.26 2.08 -14.14
C ARG A 51 19.48 2.93 -13.86
N ALA A 52 20.64 2.29 -13.77
CA ALA A 52 21.94 2.98 -13.79
C ALA A 52 22.97 2.16 -14.58
N PRO A 53 23.96 2.80 -15.24
CA PRO A 53 25.01 2.11 -15.97
C PRO A 53 25.78 1.09 -15.12
N ARG A 54 25.97 1.38 -13.83
CA ARG A 54 26.60 0.48 -12.85
C ARG A 54 26.31 0.94 -11.42
N ALA A 55 26.76 0.14 -10.45
CA ALA A 55 26.72 0.52 -9.05
C ALA A 55 27.50 1.82 -8.77
N GLY A 56 26.93 2.67 -7.90
CA GLY A 56 27.56 3.91 -7.45
C GLY A 56 27.06 5.21 -8.09
N PHE A 57 26.08 5.14 -9.00
CA PHE A 57 25.39 6.32 -9.57
C PHE A 57 24.37 6.98 -8.61
N GLY A 58 24.14 6.40 -7.43
CA GLY A 58 23.28 7.00 -6.41
C GLY A 58 21.80 6.59 -6.49
N LYS A 59 21.47 5.39 -7.00
CA LYS A 59 20.09 4.85 -6.98
C LYS A 59 19.50 4.85 -5.56
N SER A 60 20.18 4.22 -4.60
CA SER A 60 19.71 4.14 -3.21
C SER A 60 19.68 5.50 -2.51
N HIS A 61 20.59 6.43 -2.87
CA HIS A 61 20.53 7.82 -2.40
C HIS A 61 19.26 8.52 -2.90
N LEU A 62 18.94 8.39 -4.19
CA LEU A 62 17.72 8.94 -4.78
C LEU A 62 16.48 8.38 -4.10
N LEU A 63 16.40 7.05 -3.91
CA LEU A 63 15.27 6.40 -3.25
C LEU A 63 15.09 6.86 -1.80
N GLY A 64 16.19 6.94 -1.03
CA GLY A 64 16.16 7.48 0.33
C GLY A 64 15.73 8.95 0.38
N TYR A 65 16.17 9.76 -0.58
CA TYR A 65 15.76 11.16 -0.69
C TYR A 65 14.27 11.31 -1.02
N LEU A 66 13.76 10.52 -1.97
CA LEU A 66 12.32 10.49 -2.29
C LEU A 66 11.48 10.07 -1.08
N GLN A 67 11.92 9.04 -0.36
CA GLN A 67 11.25 8.56 0.83
C GLN A 67 11.12 9.65 1.89
N GLN A 68 12.13 10.49 2.07
CA GLN A 68 12.08 11.60 3.03
C GLN A 68 11.19 12.74 2.56
N ARG A 69 11.29 13.11 1.28
CA ARG A 69 10.50 14.20 0.71
C ARG A 69 9.01 13.87 0.61
N LEU A 70 8.68 12.62 0.33
CA LEU A 70 7.31 12.15 0.12
C LEU A 70 6.75 11.38 1.33
N GLY A 71 7.55 11.11 2.36
CA GLY A 71 7.18 10.23 3.47
C GLY A 71 5.99 10.67 4.32
N THR A 72 5.54 11.92 4.20
CA THR A 72 4.30 12.39 4.84
C THR A 72 3.03 12.01 4.06
N THR A 73 3.17 11.68 2.79
CA THR A 73 2.05 11.43 1.85
C THR A 73 2.09 10.03 1.23
N HIS A 74 3.26 9.40 1.24
CA HIS A 74 3.52 8.10 0.62
C HIS A 74 4.11 7.14 1.65
N GLU A 75 3.68 5.89 1.60
CA GLU A 75 4.27 4.79 2.37
C GLU A 75 5.15 3.95 1.44
N PHE A 76 6.47 3.99 1.70
CA PHE A 76 7.47 3.26 0.91
C PHE A 76 7.79 1.92 1.56
N LEU A 77 7.39 0.82 0.93
CA LEU A 77 7.58 -0.54 1.45
C LEU A 77 8.69 -1.26 0.67
N PRO A 78 9.81 -1.59 1.32
CA PRO A 78 10.90 -2.30 0.64
C PRO A 78 10.51 -3.77 0.38
N ILE A 79 10.95 -4.30 -0.76
CA ILE A 79 10.92 -5.72 -1.08
C ILE A 79 12.35 -6.15 -1.38
N HIS A 80 12.82 -7.13 -0.61
CA HIS A 80 14.14 -7.70 -0.77
C HIS A 80 14.03 -9.17 -1.18
N PRO A 81 14.80 -9.63 -2.18
CA PRO A 81 14.95 -11.05 -2.44
C PRO A 81 15.58 -11.76 -1.24
N LEU A 82 14.88 -12.76 -0.71
CA LEU A 82 15.44 -13.75 0.22
C LEU A 82 16.56 -14.51 -0.50
N GLU A 83 17.64 -14.78 0.24
CA GLU A 83 18.81 -15.52 -0.26
C GLU A 83 19.38 -14.93 -1.58
N GLY A 84 19.16 -13.64 -1.82
CA GLY A 84 19.63 -12.93 -3.01
C GLY A 84 18.85 -13.19 -4.30
N SER A 85 17.84 -14.08 -4.33
CA SER A 85 17.17 -14.43 -5.59
C SER A 85 15.70 -14.85 -5.51
N ARG A 86 15.17 -15.13 -4.32
CA ARG A 86 13.79 -15.59 -4.14
C ARG A 86 12.94 -14.48 -3.56
N VAL A 87 11.83 -14.14 -4.21
CA VAL A 87 10.82 -13.28 -3.61
C VAL A 87 9.58 -14.12 -3.35
N ASP A 88 9.16 -14.14 -2.10
CA ASP A 88 7.95 -14.78 -1.62
C ASP A 88 7.05 -13.74 -0.93
N ALA A 89 5.75 -14.07 -0.86
CA ALA A 89 4.78 -13.19 -0.21
C ALA A 89 5.05 -13.06 1.30
N SER A 90 5.50 -14.13 1.95
CA SER A 90 5.81 -14.14 3.37
C SER A 90 6.92 -13.15 3.72
N GLY A 91 8.05 -13.17 3.01
CA GLY A 91 9.15 -12.22 3.22
C GLY A 91 8.73 -10.78 2.92
N ALA A 92 7.93 -10.56 1.87
CA ALA A 92 7.41 -9.23 1.54
C ALA A 92 6.45 -8.68 2.62
N ILE A 93 5.54 -9.52 3.13
CA ILE A 93 4.64 -9.17 4.25
C ILE A 93 5.45 -8.87 5.50
N GLU A 94 6.42 -9.72 5.84
CA GLU A 94 7.27 -9.52 7.00
C GLU A 94 8.03 -8.19 6.91
N ALA A 95 8.65 -7.90 5.77
CA ALA A 95 9.36 -6.64 5.55
C ALA A 95 8.44 -5.42 5.68
N ALA A 96 7.25 -5.48 5.07
CA ALA A 96 6.25 -4.43 5.16
C ALA A 96 5.77 -4.21 6.61
N LEU A 97 5.41 -5.28 7.32
CA LEU A 97 4.95 -5.19 8.71
C LEU A 97 6.06 -4.74 9.64
N ARG A 98 7.30 -5.22 9.50
CA ARG A 98 8.46 -4.76 10.29
C ARG A 98 8.70 -3.27 10.14
N ARG A 99 8.42 -2.72 8.96
CA ARG A 99 8.47 -1.28 8.73
C ARG A 99 7.29 -0.55 9.37
N LEU A 100 6.06 -1.00 9.09
CA LEU A 100 4.84 -0.33 9.55
C LEU A 100 4.67 -0.40 11.08
N THR A 101 5.29 -1.37 11.73
CA THR A 101 5.29 -1.54 13.19
C THR A 101 6.46 -0.84 13.90
N ARG A 102 7.29 -0.07 13.19
CA ARG A 102 8.29 0.78 13.84
C ARG A 102 7.57 1.89 14.63
N PRO A 103 7.93 2.11 15.91
CA PRO A 103 7.39 3.21 16.69
C PRO A 103 7.68 4.56 16.03
N LEU A 104 6.67 5.42 15.96
CA LEU A 104 6.82 6.76 15.40
C LEU A 104 7.53 7.69 16.42
N PRO A 105 8.45 8.56 15.97
CA PRO A 105 9.03 9.58 16.84
C PRO A 105 7.92 10.46 17.44
N ALA A 106 7.92 10.64 18.75
CA ALA A 106 6.88 11.38 19.49
C ALA A 106 5.44 10.83 19.32
N GLY A 107 5.26 9.61 18.83
CA GLY A 107 3.95 8.99 18.59
C GLY A 107 3.33 8.30 19.81
N GLY A 108 3.86 8.50 21.01
CA GLY A 108 3.33 7.87 22.23
C GLY A 108 3.32 6.34 22.20
N GLY A 109 4.27 5.72 21.49
CA GLY A 109 4.33 4.26 21.30
C GLY A 109 3.53 3.73 20.09
N LEU A 110 2.73 4.58 19.43
CA LEU A 110 2.01 4.20 18.20
C LEU A 110 2.95 4.02 17.01
N THR A 111 2.56 3.12 16.11
CA THR A 111 3.29 2.84 14.87
C THR A 111 2.58 3.40 13.64
N SER A 112 3.18 3.34 12.44
CA SER A 112 2.45 3.67 11.20
C SER A 112 1.23 2.76 11.05
N LEU A 113 1.39 1.45 11.31
CA LEU A 113 0.30 0.47 11.23
C LEU A 113 -0.88 0.80 12.15
N ASP A 114 -0.64 1.35 13.35
CA ASP A 114 -1.70 1.84 14.23
C ASP A 114 -2.56 2.91 13.55
N LEU A 115 -1.90 3.94 13.03
CA LEU A 115 -2.58 5.06 12.39
C LEU A 115 -3.35 4.60 11.14
N GLN A 116 -2.76 3.69 10.36
CA GLN A 116 -3.41 3.13 9.18
C GLN A 116 -4.61 2.26 9.55
N ALA A 117 -4.49 1.38 10.56
CA ALA A 117 -5.60 0.54 11.02
C ALA A 117 -6.81 1.38 11.48
N ARG A 118 -6.56 2.41 12.30
CA ARG A 118 -7.62 3.32 12.78
C ARG A 118 -8.32 4.05 11.63
N ARG A 119 -7.57 4.50 10.63
CA ARG A 119 -8.12 5.13 9.42
C ARG A 119 -8.91 4.14 8.56
N LEU A 120 -8.47 2.89 8.43
CA LEU A 120 -9.21 1.83 7.73
C LEU A 120 -10.55 1.54 8.41
N PHE A 121 -10.58 1.39 9.74
CA PHE A 121 -11.82 1.18 10.47
C PHE A 121 -12.79 2.34 10.28
N SER A 122 -12.30 3.57 10.40
CA SER A 122 -13.13 4.75 10.16
C SER A 122 -13.71 4.79 8.76
N MET A 123 -12.90 4.50 7.75
CA MET A 123 -13.34 4.48 6.36
C MET A 123 -14.37 3.38 6.10
N ALA A 124 -14.17 2.18 6.65
CA ALA A 124 -15.08 1.05 6.49
C ALA A 124 -16.39 1.26 7.26
N LEU A 125 -16.39 2.00 8.36
CA LEU A 125 -17.58 2.26 9.18
C LEU A 125 -18.50 3.33 8.57
N GLN A 126 -17.95 4.32 7.86
CA GLN A 126 -18.72 5.43 7.28
C GLN A 126 -19.95 5.00 6.44
N PRO A 127 -19.85 4.02 5.52
CA PRO A 127 -21.00 3.56 4.74
C PRO A 127 -22.08 2.92 5.58
N LEU A 128 -21.70 2.17 6.63
CA LEU A 128 -22.64 1.48 7.51
C LEU A 128 -23.42 2.47 8.41
N VAL A 129 -22.77 3.57 8.81
CA VAL A 129 -23.44 4.69 9.49
C VAL A 129 -24.39 5.43 8.53
N THR A 130 -23.98 5.56 7.27
CA THR A 130 -24.79 6.21 6.23
C THR A 130 -26.02 5.38 5.87
N SER A 131 -25.89 4.06 5.76
CA SER A 131 -26.99 3.13 5.47
C SER A 131 -27.94 2.92 6.65
N GLY A 132 -27.51 3.29 7.87
CA GLY A 132 -28.28 3.07 9.10
C GLY A 132 -28.14 1.66 9.68
N GLU A 133 -27.24 0.83 9.13
CA GLU A 133 -26.90 -0.47 9.71
C GLU A 133 -26.19 -0.33 11.06
N VAL A 134 -25.42 0.74 11.24
CA VAL A 134 -24.84 1.12 12.53
C VAL A 134 -25.79 2.12 13.20
N PRO A 135 -26.31 1.81 14.41
CA PRO A 135 -27.16 2.72 15.13
C PRO A 135 -26.38 4.01 15.42
N CYS A 136 -27.00 5.15 15.15
CA CYS A 136 -26.36 6.46 15.32
C CYS A 136 -27.36 7.48 15.86
N GLN A 137 -27.06 8.10 17.01
CA GLN A 137 -27.91 9.17 17.56
C GLN A 137 -27.82 10.43 16.70
N ASP A 138 -26.61 10.89 16.43
CA ASP A 138 -26.32 11.98 15.51
C ASP A 138 -25.45 11.48 14.36
N ARG A 139 -26.09 11.20 13.22
CA ARG A 139 -25.43 10.68 12.02
C ARG A 139 -24.42 11.68 11.45
N GLU A 140 -24.72 12.97 11.47
CA GLU A 140 -23.87 13.98 10.83
C GLU A 140 -22.61 14.23 11.66
N ALA A 141 -22.74 14.34 12.98
CA ALA A 141 -21.60 14.46 13.88
C ALA A 141 -20.70 13.21 13.82
N ALA A 142 -21.29 12.01 13.81
CA ALA A 142 -20.52 10.77 13.70
C ALA A 142 -19.73 10.68 12.39
N LEU A 143 -20.36 10.97 11.25
CA LEU A 143 -19.67 10.99 9.96
C LEU A 143 -18.58 12.06 9.90
N THR A 144 -18.79 13.21 10.53
CA THR A 144 -17.78 14.28 10.64
C THR A 144 -16.58 13.82 11.45
N ALA A 145 -16.79 13.21 12.62
CA ALA A 145 -15.73 12.66 13.45
C ALA A 145 -14.92 11.58 12.72
N LEU A 146 -15.60 10.64 12.06
CA LEU A 146 -14.97 9.59 11.27
C LEU A 146 -14.06 10.15 10.16
N ARG A 147 -14.48 11.22 9.48
CA ARG A 147 -13.70 11.83 8.39
C ARG A 147 -12.55 12.69 8.89
N GLN A 148 -12.78 13.49 9.93
CA GLN A 148 -11.82 14.52 10.35
C GLN A 148 -10.83 14.03 11.42
N ARG A 149 -11.23 13.07 12.27
CA ARG A 149 -10.45 12.60 13.41
C ARG A 149 -10.45 11.07 13.54
N PRO A 150 -10.11 10.33 12.46
CA PRO A 150 -10.19 8.87 12.44
C PRO A 150 -9.28 8.19 13.49
N VAL A 151 -8.13 8.81 13.79
CA VAL A 151 -7.14 8.25 14.73
C VAL A 151 -7.65 8.36 16.17
N GLU A 152 -8.31 9.45 16.51
CA GLU A 152 -8.88 9.71 17.83
C GLU A 152 -10.20 8.94 18.02
N THR A 153 -11.04 8.89 16.99
CA THR A 153 -12.32 8.15 17.02
C THR A 153 -12.11 6.65 17.22
N PHE A 154 -11.04 6.08 16.67
CA PHE A 154 -10.66 4.67 16.84
C PHE A 154 -9.51 4.47 17.84
N ASP A 155 -9.42 5.32 18.86
CA ASP A 155 -8.50 5.06 19.96
C ASP A 155 -9.09 4.06 20.97
N PHE A 156 -8.78 2.78 20.79
CA PHE A 156 -9.24 1.70 21.69
C PHE A 156 -8.74 1.82 23.13
N HIS A 157 -7.79 2.72 23.41
CA HIS A 157 -7.19 2.90 24.73
C HIS A 157 -7.65 4.20 25.40
N HIS A 158 -8.35 5.08 24.67
CA HIS A 158 -8.90 6.30 25.24
C HIS A 158 -10.32 6.08 25.78
N SER A 159 -10.57 6.46 27.04
CA SER A 159 -11.87 6.26 27.69
C SER A 159 -13.03 7.02 27.03
N GLN A 160 -12.74 8.13 26.35
CA GLN A 160 -13.75 8.96 25.67
C GLN A 160 -14.00 8.54 24.21
N ALA A 161 -13.27 7.56 23.68
CA ALA A 161 -13.45 7.07 22.31
C ALA A 161 -14.62 6.08 22.24
N VAL A 162 -15.85 6.58 22.39
CA VAL A 162 -17.08 5.77 22.42
C VAL A 162 -17.21 4.86 21.19
N THR A 163 -16.89 5.37 20.00
CA THR A 163 -16.94 4.60 18.75
C THR A 163 -15.96 3.42 18.75
N ALA A 164 -14.76 3.58 19.33
CA ALA A 164 -13.78 2.51 19.42
C ALA A 164 -14.25 1.39 20.36
N HIS A 165 -14.77 1.73 21.53
CA HIS A 165 -15.29 0.75 22.50
C HIS A 165 -16.54 0.04 21.99
N TRP A 166 -17.48 0.78 21.40
CA TRP A 166 -18.65 0.18 20.76
C TRP A 166 -18.24 -0.78 19.63
N THR A 167 -17.31 -0.36 18.77
CA THR A 167 -16.78 -1.23 17.71
C THR A 167 -16.15 -2.49 18.29
N LYS A 168 -15.42 -2.36 19.41
CA LYS A 168 -14.76 -3.49 20.08
C LYS A 168 -15.77 -4.50 20.62
N GLU A 169 -16.84 -4.03 21.24
CA GLU A 169 -17.90 -4.88 21.80
C GLU A 169 -18.73 -5.58 20.71
N ASN A 170 -18.87 -4.96 19.53
CA ASN A 170 -19.72 -5.44 18.45
C ASN A 170 -18.94 -6.07 17.27
N PHE A 171 -17.63 -6.26 17.40
CA PHE A 171 -16.77 -6.67 16.29
C PHE A 171 -17.14 -8.03 15.68
N GLU A 172 -17.70 -8.96 16.47
CA GLU A 172 -18.14 -10.26 15.97
C GLU A 172 -19.19 -10.14 14.86
N VAL A 173 -20.13 -9.20 15.01
CA VAL A 173 -21.20 -8.94 14.02
C VAL A 173 -20.76 -7.91 12.98
N LEU A 174 -20.02 -6.89 13.42
CA LEU A 174 -19.60 -5.77 12.57
C LEU A 174 -18.43 -6.13 11.65
N GLY A 175 -17.52 -6.99 12.10
CA GLY A 175 -16.30 -7.37 11.37
C GLY A 175 -16.57 -7.86 9.94
N PRO A 176 -17.48 -8.83 9.72
CA PRO A 176 -17.84 -9.27 8.38
C PRO A 176 -18.38 -8.16 7.46
N ARG A 177 -19.11 -7.18 8.00
CA ARG A 177 -19.63 -6.03 7.24
C ARG A 177 -18.52 -5.07 6.83
N LEU A 178 -17.62 -4.75 7.75
CA LEU A 178 -16.46 -3.91 7.46
C LEU A 178 -15.53 -4.57 6.43
N ALA A 179 -15.33 -5.88 6.54
CA ALA A 179 -14.50 -6.64 5.60
C ALA A 179 -15.10 -6.63 4.19
N LEU A 180 -16.42 -6.79 4.09
CA LEU A 180 -17.15 -6.70 2.82
C LEU A 180 -17.05 -5.30 2.19
N GLU A 181 -17.11 -4.24 2.99
CA GLU A 181 -16.95 -2.89 2.48
C GLU A 181 -15.52 -2.64 1.98
N LEU A 182 -14.50 -3.10 2.73
CA LEU A 182 -13.10 -3.00 2.28
C LEU A 182 -12.84 -3.83 1.03
N SER A 183 -13.40 -5.04 0.93
CA SER A 183 -13.23 -5.90 -0.25
C SER A 183 -13.84 -5.25 -1.50
N ARG A 184 -15.01 -4.61 -1.38
CA ARG A 184 -15.64 -3.87 -2.47
C ARG A 184 -14.81 -2.67 -2.93
N ARG A 185 -14.23 -1.92 -1.99
CA ARG A 185 -13.41 -0.74 -2.30
C ARG A 185 -12.07 -1.07 -2.92
N THR A 186 -11.46 -2.15 -2.46
CA THR A 186 -10.13 -2.58 -2.91
C THR A 186 -10.18 -3.48 -4.14
N GLY A 187 -11.30 -4.16 -4.38
CA GLY A 187 -11.43 -5.21 -5.41
C GLY A 187 -10.79 -6.54 -5.01
N THR A 188 -10.33 -6.68 -3.76
CA THR A 188 -9.63 -7.87 -3.27
C THR A 188 -10.60 -8.94 -2.79
N SER A 189 -10.10 -10.15 -2.57
CA SER A 189 -10.92 -11.24 -2.06
C SER A 189 -11.48 -10.92 -0.66
N LEU A 190 -12.71 -11.37 -0.41
CA LEU A 190 -13.35 -11.19 0.91
C LEU A 190 -12.58 -11.95 2.01
N ASN A 191 -11.96 -13.08 1.67
CA ASN A 191 -11.17 -13.89 2.61
C ASN A 191 -9.95 -13.11 3.10
N GLU A 192 -9.14 -12.57 2.18
CA GLU A 192 -7.96 -11.78 2.55
C GLU A 192 -8.36 -10.45 3.21
N SER A 193 -9.48 -9.86 2.78
CA SER A 193 -10.01 -8.67 3.44
C SER A 193 -10.44 -8.93 4.88
N SER A 194 -11.12 -10.04 5.13
CA SER A 194 -11.54 -10.45 6.47
C SER A 194 -10.34 -10.79 7.35
N PHE A 195 -9.34 -11.48 6.77
CA PHE A 195 -8.08 -11.78 7.44
C PHE A 195 -7.38 -10.51 7.92
N TRP A 196 -7.16 -9.54 7.02
CA TRP A 196 -6.46 -8.31 7.37
C TRP A 196 -7.24 -7.45 8.34
N LEU A 197 -8.56 -7.29 8.16
CA LEU A 197 -9.39 -6.55 9.09
C LEU A 197 -9.30 -7.15 10.52
N ALA A 198 -9.43 -8.46 10.66
CA ALA A 198 -9.36 -9.12 11.96
C ALA A 198 -7.95 -9.02 12.57
N SER A 199 -6.89 -9.16 11.77
CA SER A 199 -5.50 -9.03 12.22
C SER A 199 -5.18 -7.61 12.67
N LEU A 200 -5.60 -6.60 11.90
CA LEU A 200 -5.45 -5.18 12.25
C LEU A 200 -6.28 -4.81 13.48
N PHE A 201 -7.46 -5.41 13.66
CA PHE A 201 -8.30 -5.15 14.83
C PHE A 201 -7.66 -5.70 16.09
N ARG A 202 -7.21 -6.96 16.07
CA ARG A 202 -6.45 -7.56 17.19
C ARG A 202 -5.18 -6.74 17.49
N PHE A 203 -4.49 -6.29 16.45
CA PHE A 203 -3.33 -5.42 16.60
C PHE A 203 -3.72 -4.10 17.28
N ALA A 204 -4.72 -3.37 16.79
CA ALA A 204 -5.13 -2.06 17.30
C ALA A 204 -5.69 -2.10 18.74
N VAL A 205 -6.39 -3.17 19.10
CA VAL A 205 -6.95 -3.37 20.45
C VAL A 205 -5.87 -3.77 21.47
N ALA A 206 -4.78 -4.40 21.04
CA ALA A 206 -3.65 -4.67 21.93
C ALA A 206 -2.97 -3.36 22.36
N THR A 207 -2.52 -3.28 23.61
CA THR A 207 -1.82 -2.09 24.12
C THR A 207 -0.52 -1.87 23.33
N PRO A 208 -0.16 -0.62 22.98
CA PRO A 208 1.04 -0.32 22.22
C PRO A 208 2.33 -0.85 22.86
N GLU A 209 2.37 -0.93 24.20
CA GLU A 209 3.51 -1.40 24.99
C GLU A 209 3.62 -2.93 25.05
N HIS A 210 2.64 -3.68 24.51
CA HIS A 210 2.65 -5.13 24.58
C HIS A 210 3.78 -5.72 23.71
N PRO A 211 4.80 -6.39 24.28
CA PRO A 211 6.01 -6.78 23.56
C PRO A 211 5.76 -7.86 22.48
N GLY A 212 4.70 -8.65 22.61
CA GLY A 212 4.32 -9.68 21.64
C GLY A 212 3.52 -9.17 20.45
N ARG A 213 3.04 -7.93 20.48
CA ARG A 213 2.05 -7.38 19.54
C ARG A 213 2.51 -7.45 18.09
N THR A 214 3.73 -7.00 17.83
CA THR A 214 4.36 -7.03 16.51
C THR A 214 4.67 -8.46 16.06
N GLY A 215 5.15 -9.31 16.97
CA GLY A 215 5.44 -10.71 16.67
C GLY A 215 4.18 -11.48 16.25
N MET A 216 3.06 -11.27 16.96
CA MET A 216 1.80 -11.95 16.68
C MET A 216 1.25 -11.62 15.30
N ILE A 217 1.20 -10.34 14.92
CA ILE A 217 0.67 -9.95 13.60
C ILE A 217 1.59 -10.44 12.47
N ILE A 218 2.91 -10.40 12.65
CA ILE A 218 3.85 -10.93 11.65
C ILE A 218 3.61 -12.44 11.50
N GLN A 219 3.66 -13.19 12.60
CA GLN A 219 3.52 -14.65 12.58
C GLN A 219 2.19 -15.09 11.95
N SER A 220 1.07 -14.46 12.31
CA SER A 220 -0.23 -14.82 11.74
C SER A 220 -0.34 -14.47 10.25
N SER A 221 0.35 -13.41 9.81
CA SER A 221 0.24 -12.91 8.44
C SER A 221 1.17 -13.62 7.47
N THR A 222 2.30 -14.15 7.94
CA THR A 222 3.26 -14.90 7.11
C THR A 222 2.95 -16.40 7.03
N ALA A 223 2.12 -16.92 7.94
CA ALA A 223 1.68 -18.31 7.90
C ALA A 223 0.83 -18.56 6.64
N GLU A 224 1.32 -19.45 5.76
CA GLU A 224 0.68 -19.84 4.49
C GLU A 224 0.35 -18.64 3.59
N ALA A 225 1.17 -17.59 3.62
CA ALA A 225 0.89 -16.38 2.89
C ALA A 225 1.09 -16.54 1.38
N GLY A 226 0.02 -16.29 0.62
CA GLY A 226 0.06 -16.14 -0.83
C GLY A 226 0.26 -14.69 -1.27
N VAL A 227 0.47 -14.50 -2.58
CA VAL A 227 0.56 -13.18 -3.21
C VAL A 227 -0.69 -12.35 -2.93
N ASP A 228 -1.86 -12.97 -2.96
CA ASP A 228 -3.15 -12.32 -2.69
C ASP A 228 -3.21 -11.70 -1.29
N ARG A 229 -2.59 -12.35 -0.29
CA ARG A 229 -2.50 -11.80 1.07
C ARG A 229 -1.66 -10.53 1.10
N PHE A 230 -0.49 -10.55 0.46
CA PHE A 230 0.35 -9.37 0.40
C PHE A 230 -0.32 -8.24 -0.39
N ALA A 231 -0.91 -8.55 -1.55
CA ALA A 231 -1.62 -7.57 -2.35
C ALA A 231 -2.82 -6.98 -1.63
N ALA A 232 -3.58 -7.78 -0.86
CA ALA A 232 -4.71 -7.29 -0.07
C ALA A 232 -4.28 -6.27 1.00
N LEU A 233 -3.15 -6.50 1.67
CA LEU A 233 -2.57 -5.52 2.60
C LEU A 233 -2.30 -4.20 1.89
N LEU A 234 -1.60 -4.26 0.75
CA LEU A 234 -1.21 -3.09 -0.01
C LEU A 234 -2.43 -2.34 -0.57
N ALA A 235 -3.43 -3.07 -1.07
CA ALA A 235 -4.66 -2.50 -1.59
C ALA A 235 -5.43 -1.76 -0.49
N MET A 236 -5.52 -2.33 0.72
CA MET A 236 -6.12 -1.62 1.86
C MET A 236 -5.34 -0.36 2.22
N LEU A 237 -4.02 -0.45 2.38
CA LEU A 237 -3.18 0.71 2.67
C LEU A 237 -3.32 1.81 1.60
N SER A 238 -3.52 1.42 0.33
CA SER A 238 -3.72 2.34 -0.79
C SER A 238 -5.03 3.13 -0.74
N LEU A 239 -5.99 2.73 0.11
CA LEU A 239 -7.19 3.52 0.37
C LEU A 239 -6.88 4.79 1.18
N ILE A 240 -5.82 4.78 1.97
CA ILE A 240 -5.49 5.87 2.90
C ILE A 240 -4.46 6.83 2.30
N GLY A 241 -3.52 6.32 1.51
CA GLY A 241 -2.47 7.13 0.88
C GLY A 241 -1.78 6.38 -0.24
N ARG A 242 -0.80 7.01 -0.88
CA ARG A 242 -0.02 6.35 -1.93
C ARG A 242 0.89 5.30 -1.30
N VAL A 243 0.86 4.08 -1.83
CA VAL A 243 1.77 3.00 -1.42
C VAL A 243 2.76 2.76 -2.55
N VAL A 244 4.04 2.74 -2.22
CA VAL A 244 5.13 2.54 -3.16
C VAL A 244 5.94 1.33 -2.71
N ILE A 245 5.92 0.28 -3.51
CA ILE A 245 6.82 -0.86 -3.34
C ILE A 245 8.18 -0.49 -3.94
N VAL A 246 9.26 -0.75 -3.21
CA VAL A 246 10.63 -0.50 -3.67
C VAL A 246 11.43 -1.80 -3.65
N ALA A 247 11.76 -2.30 -4.84
CA ALA A 247 12.73 -3.37 -5.01
C ALA A 247 14.08 -2.75 -5.37
N ASP A 248 15.00 -2.75 -4.39
CA ASP A 248 16.40 -2.34 -4.55
C ASP A 248 17.30 -3.51 -4.15
N ASP A 249 18.60 -3.43 -4.45
CA ASP A 249 19.59 -4.48 -4.18
C ASP A 249 19.27 -5.82 -4.88
N LEU A 250 18.99 -5.74 -6.19
CA LEU A 250 18.65 -6.88 -7.04
C LEU A 250 19.87 -7.50 -7.74
N GLU A 251 21.08 -7.14 -7.32
CA GLU A 251 22.36 -7.62 -7.85
C GLU A 251 22.48 -9.15 -7.80
N GLY A 252 21.83 -9.81 -6.83
CA GLY A 252 21.80 -11.28 -6.72
C GLY A 252 21.04 -11.99 -7.84
N LEU A 253 20.27 -11.26 -8.67
CA LEU A 253 19.60 -11.79 -9.86
C LEU A 253 20.50 -11.81 -11.10
N HIS A 254 21.73 -11.29 -11.02
CA HIS A 254 22.64 -11.22 -12.16
C HIS A 254 22.82 -12.60 -12.83
N ALA A 255 22.62 -12.66 -14.14
CA ALA A 255 22.65 -13.87 -14.97
C ALA A 255 21.63 -14.99 -14.59
N ASP A 256 20.75 -14.80 -13.59
CA ASP A 256 19.68 -15.75 -13.26
C ASP A 256 18.34 -15.31 -13.86
N ARG A 257 18.11 -15.74 -15.10
CA ARG A 257 16.87 -15.48 -15.86
C ARG A 257 15.62 -16.05 -15.19
N ALA A 258 15.75 -17.21 -14.54
CA ALA A 258 14.61 -17.87 -13.92
C ALA A 258 14.17 -17.11 -12.66
N ALA A 259 15.13 -16.62 -11.86
CA ALA A 259 14.85 -15.76 -10.72
C ALA A 259 14.26 -14.40 -11.15
N ALA A 260 14.83 -13.76 -12.17
CA ALA A 260 14.30 -12.51 -12.72
C ALA A 260 12.85 -12.67 -13.20
N LEU A 261 12.52 -13.76 -13.91
CA LEU A 261 11.14 -14.04 -14.33
C LEU A 261 10.22 -14.29 -13.14
N ARG A 262 10.63 -15.07 -12.13
CA ARG A 262 9.82 -15.30 -10.91
C ARG A 262 9.54 -13.99 -10.18
N PHE A 263 10.54 -13.13 -10.04
CA PHE A 263 10.40 -11.83 -9.41
C PHE A 263 9.45 -10.92 -10.19
N ALA A 264 9.63 -10.82 -11.51
CA ALA A 264 8.77 -10.02 -12.37
C ALA A 264 7.31 -10.52 -12.34
N SER A 265 7.10 -11.84 -12.39
CA SER A 265 5.78 -12.45 -12.28
C SER A 265 5.14 -12.19 -10.92
N PHE A 266 5.89 -12.32 -9.83
CA PHE A 266 5.43 -11.96 -8.49
C PHE A 266 4.96 -10.50 -8.44
N LEU A 267 5.79 -9.56 -8.92
CA LEU A 267 5.46 -8.14 -8.91
C LEU A 267 4.26 -7.82 -9.82
N ALA A 268 4.14 -8.50 -10.96
CA ALA A 268 2.99 -8.37 -11.85
C ALA A 268 1.70 -8.85 -11.18
N SER A 269 1.72 -10.00 -10.49
CA SER A 269 0.58 -10.50 -9.73
C SER A 269 0.20 -9.55 -8.58
N VAL A 270 1.17 -9.04 -7.83
CA VAL A 270 0.90 -8.03 -6.78
C VAL A 270 0.23 -6.79 -7.34
N ARG A 271 0.72 -6.25 -8.47
CA ARG A 271 0.13 -5.06 -9.10
C ARG A 271 -1.25 -5.31 -9.72
N GLN A 272 -1.51 -6.53 -10.17
CA GLN A 272 -2.83 -6.91 -10.68
C GLN A 272 -3.88 -6.87 -9.56
N GLU A 273 -3.54 -7.42 -8.39
CA GLU A 273 -4.42 -7.48 -7.22
C GLU A 273 -4.46 -6.15 -6.44
N ALA A 274 -3.41 -5.32 -6.54
CA ALA A 274 -3.32 -4.01 -5.90
C ALA A 274 -3.04 -2.89 -6.94
N PRO A 275 -4.02 -2.52 -7.76
CA PRO A 275 -3.82 -1.67 -8.95
C PRO A 275 -3.45 -0.23 -8.65
N ARG A 276 -3.60 0.24 -7.40
CA ARG A 276 -3.25 1.61 -6.97
C ARG A 276 -1.81 1.74 -6.46
N VAL A 277 -1.07 0.64 -6.38
CA VAL A 277 0.28 0.59 -5.81
C VAL A 277 1.33 0.89 -6.87
N ASP A 278 2.20 1.86 -6.60
CA ASP A 278 3.37 2.12 -7.43
C ASP A 278 4.45 1.08 -7.12
N ALA A 279 5.20 0.64 -8.14
CA ALA A 279 6.32 -0.28 -7.96
C ALA A 279 7.57 0.32 -8.58
N ILE A 280 8.62 0.50 -7.78
CA ILE A 280 9.93 0.92 -8.23
C ILE A 280 10.85 -0.30 -8.24
N VAL A 281 11.40 -0.63 -9.42
CA VAL A 281 12.43 -1.65 -9.57
C VAL A 281 13.75 -0.96 -9.90
N SER A 282 14.68 -1.00 -8.95
CA SER A 282 15.99 -0.37 -9.02
C SER A 282 17.05 -1.41 -9.40
N LEU A 283 17.73 -1.19 -10.52
CA LEU A 283 18.68 -2.16 -11.06
C LEU A 283 19.79 -1.50 -11.89
N ASN A 284 20.91 -2.21 -12.04
CA ASN A 284 21.99 -1.81 -12.93
C ASN A 284 21.74 -2.37 -14.34
N ASP A 285 22.30 -1.72 -15.35
CA ASP A 285 22.12 -2.12 -16.76
C ASP A 285 22.62 -3.54 -17.04
N ASP A 286 23.68 -4.00 -16.35
CA ASP A 286 24.21 -5.35 -16.48
C ASP A 286 23.24 -6.42 -15.93
N VAL A 287 22.55 -6.12 -14.82
CA VAL A 287 21.51 -7.01 -14.26
C VAL A 287 20.29 -7.04 -15.19
N TRP A 288 19.90 -5.88 -15.74
CA TRP A 288 18.82 -5.81 -16.74
C TRP A 288 19.10 -6.71 -17.93
N GLN A 289 20.24 -6.50 -18.58
CA GLN A 289 20.61 -7.15 -19.84
C GLN A 289 20.89 -8.64 -19.68
N SER A 290 21.49 -9.03 -18.54
CA SER A 290 21.86 -10.44 -18.31
C SER A 290 20.69 -11.31 -17.85
N ALA A 291 19.76 -10.74 -17.06
CA ALA A 291 18.73 -11.52 -16.38
C ALA A 291 17.30 -11.17 -16.81
N PHE A 292 16.92 -9.89 -16.82
CA PHE A 292 15.53 -9.47 -17.06
C PHE A 292 15.17 -9.43 -18.54
N GLU A 293 15.90 -8.65 -19.34
CA GLU A 293 15.64 -8.47 -20.77
C GLU A 293 15.48 -9.81 -21.54
N PRO A 294 16.37 -10.82 -21.37
CA PRO A 294 16.21 -12.09 -22.08
C PRO A 294 15.14 -13.02 -21.48
N ALA A 295 14.66 -12.77 -20.27
CA ALA A 295 13.70 -13.64 -19.57
C ALA A 295 12.25 -13.15 -19.71
N LEU A 296 12.04 -11.85 -19.85
CA LEU A 296 10.73 -11.23 -19.85
C LEU A 296 10.11 -11.18 -21.26
N SER A 297 8.82 -11.48 -21.36
CA SER A 297 8.04 -11.18 -22.55
C SER A 297 7.87 -9.67 -22.72
N GLY A 298 7.64 -9.21 -23.96
CA GLY A 298 7.45 -7.77 -24.24
C GLY A 298 6.37 -7.13 -23.36
N GLY A 299 5.24 -7.82 -23.14
CA GLY A 299 4.18 -7.31 -22.28
C GLY A 299 4.51 -7.25 -20.78
N LEU A 300 5.49 -8.01 -20.29
CA LEU A 300 6.00 -7.86 -18.91
C LEU A 300 7.03 -6.73 -18.83
N GLN A 301 7.87 -6.58 -19.86
CA GLN A 301 8.81 -5.47 -19.97
C GLN A 301 8.08 -4.12 -19.99
N ASP A 302 7.02 -3.99 -20.80
CA ASP A 302 6.22 -2.77 -20.89
C ASP A 302 5.53 -2.42 -19.56
N ARG A 303 5.08 -3.42 -18.81
CA ARG A 303 4.44 -3.21 -17.50
C ARG A 303 5.43 -2.80 -16.42
N LEU A 304 6.63 -3.38 -16.39
CA LEU A 304 7.69 -3.02 -15.45
C LEU A 304 8.34 -1.68 -15.80
N GLY A 305 8.50 -1.42 -17.09
CA GLY A 305 9.15 -0.24 -17.67
C GLY A 305 8.19 0.85 -18.12
N GLU A 306 6.94 0.86 -17.63
CA GLU A 306 5.92 1.87 -17.98
C GLU A 306 6.48 3.30 -17.85
N VAL A 307 7.28 3.52 -16.80
CA VAL A 307 8.13 4.71 -16.65
C VAL A 307 9.58 4.28 -16.42
N GLU A 308 10.43 4.48 -17.42
CA GLU A 308 11.86 4.22 -17.28
C GLU A 308 12.62 5.49 -16.88
N VAL A 309 13.30 5.48 -15.73
CA VAL A 309 14.21 6.54 -15.27
C VAL A 309 15.63 5.98 -15.24
N ARG A 310 16.48 6.43 -16.17
CA ARG A 310 17.90 6.06 -16.18
C ARG A 310 18.74 7.18 -15.56
N LEU A 311 19.65 6.81 -14.66
CA LEU A 311 20.63 7.73 -14.09
C LEU A 311 21.77 7.95 -15.06
N GLU A 312 22.03 9.23 -15.36
CA GLU A 312 23.14 9.67 -16.19
C GLU A 312 24.34 10.08 -15.31
N PRO A 313 25.55 10.21 -15.89
CA PRO A 313 26.64 10.88 -15.22
C PRO A 313 26.22 12.28 -14.72
N LEU A 314 26.70 12.65 -13.54
CA LEU A 314 26.48 13.94 -12.90
C LEU A 314 26.96 15.06 -13.81
N ASP A 315 26.10 16.05 -14.01
CA ASP A 315 26.50 17.32 -14.59
C ASP A 315 27.39 18.12 -13.64
N GLU A 316 27.96 19.21 -14.14
CA GLU A 316 28.87 20.03 -13.35
C GLU A 316 28.22 20.60 -12.08
N GLN A 317 26.93 20.92 -12.15
CA GLN A 317 26.17 21.49 -11.03
C GLN A 317 25.95 20.44 -9.93
N SER A 318 25.58 19.22 -10.32
CA SER A 318 25.39 18.08 -9.42
C SER A 318 26.72 17.63 -8.81
N LEU A 319 27.81 17.69 -9.58
CA LEU A 319 29.17 17.41 -9.10
C LEU A 319 29.57 18.39 -8.00
N VAL A 320 29.42 19.70 -8.24
CA VAL A 320 29.72 20.73 -7.25
C VAL A 320 28.84 20.54 -6.01
N SER A 321 27.54 20.25 -6.20
CA SER A 321 26.61 20.00 -5.09
C SER A 321 27.02 18.79 -4.24
N LEU A 322 27.51 17.72 -4.87
CA LEU A 322 28.03 16.54 -4.18
C LEU A 322 29.29 16.86 -3.38
N LEU A 323 30.24 17.58 -4.00
CA LEU A 323 31.49 17.97 -3.35
C LEU A 323 31.25 18.91 -2.18
N GLU A 324 30.35 19.89 -2.34
CA GLU A 324 30.02 20.88 -1.31
C GLU A 324 29.31 20.22 -0.12
N ALA A 325 28.42 19.26 -0.38
CA ALA A 325 27.76 18.51 0.68
C ALA A 325 28.71 17.62 1.48
N ARG A 326 29.79 17.12 0.87
CA ARG A 326 30.80 16.29 1.55
C ARG A 326 31.91 17.11 2.19
N THR A 327 32.35 18.17 1.52
CA THR A 327 33.48 19.02 1.91
C THR A 327 33.14 20.50 1.67
N PRO A 328 32.39 21.12 2.60
CA PRO A 328 31.95 22.50 2.45
C PRO A 328 33.11 23.48 2.19
N GLY A 329 32.94 24.39 1.23
CA GLY A 329 33.91 25.43 0.86
C GLY A 329 35.07 24.95 -0.03
N ARG A 330 35.22 23.65 -0.30
CA ARG A 330 36.31 23.10 -1.14
C ARG A 330 35.86 22.64 -2.53
N ALA A 331 34.55 22.68 -2.84
CA ALA A 331 34.02 22.12 -4.07
C ALA A 331 34.66 22.68 -5.34
N GLY A 332 34.87 24.00 -5.41
CA GLY A 332 35.49 24.65 -6.57
C GLY A 332 36.95 24.21 -6.80
N SER A 333 37.74 24.09 -5.72
CA SER A 333 39.14 23.68 -5.81
C SER A 333 39.27 22.20 -6.16
N LEU A 334 38.49 21.34 -5.51
CA LEU A 334 38.47 19.90 -5.77
C LEU A 334 38.02 19.59 -7.20
N ARG A 335 37.01 20.31 -7.72
CA ARG A 335 36.53 20.14 -9.10
C ARG A 335 37.65 20.19 -10.12
N HIS A 336 38.54 21.18 -10.04
CA HIS A 336 39.64 21.34 -11.00
C HIS A 336 40.73 20.27 -10.86
N GLN A 337 40.83 19.64 -9.70
CA GLN A 337 41.88 18.68 -9.36
C GLN A 337 41.46 17.21 -9.55
N LEU A 338 40.15 16.93 -9.69
CA LEU A 338 39.62 15.56 -9.82
C LEU A 338 40.24 14.78 -10.98
N GLY A 339 40.59 15.45 -12.10
CA GLY A 339 41.18 14.81 -13.27
C GLY A 339 40.31 13.71 -13.91
N LEU A 340 39.01 13.70 -13.62
CA LEU A 340 38.05 12.72 -14.13
C LEU A 340 37.44 13.21 -15.46
N PHE A 341 37.13 12.30 -16.36
CA PHE A 341 36.35 12.63 -17.55
C PHE A 341 34.86 12.78 -17.21
N PRO A 342 34.07 13.58 -17.96
CA PRO A 342 32.64 13.75 -17.69
C PRO A 342 31.84 12.45 -17.60
N ALA A 343 32.19 11.43 -18.40
CA ALA A 343 31.56 10.10 -18.33
C ALA A 343 31.82 9.34 -17.01
N GLU A 344 32.85 9.75 -16.26
CA GLU A 344 33.20 9.18 -14.96
C GLU A 344 32.61 9.96 -13.77
N PHE A 345 31.86 11.04 -14.03
CA PHE A 345 31.23 11.83 -12.97
C PHE A 345 30.03 11.08 -12.40
N TYR A 346 30.26 10.07 -11.58
CA TYR A 346 29.20 9.43 -10.80
C TYR A 346 29.60 9.37 -9.33
N ALA A 347 28.60 9.45 -8.44
CA ALA A 347 28.80 9.82 -7.04
C ALA A 347 29.92 9.02 -6.36
N ARG A 348 29.90 7.69 -6.47
CA ARG A 348 30.93 6.83 -5.84
C ARG A 348 32.35 7.08 -6.36
N ARG A 349 32.53 7.35 -7.67
CA ARG A 349 33.86 7.57 -8.26
C ARG A 349 34.44 8.92 -7.86
N VAL A 350 33.61 9.95 -7.89
CA VAL A 350 33.98 11.29 -7.42
C VAL A 350 34.41 11.23 -5.97
N LEU A 351 33.58 10.66 -5.09
CA LEU A 351 33.89 10.56 -3.67
C LEU A 351 35.14 9.74 -3.38
N ARG A 352 35.35 8.62 -4.11
CA ARG A 352 36.58 7.84 -4.00
C ARG A 352 37.81 8.64 -4.41
N LYS A 353 37.74 9.40 -5.51
CA LYS A 353 38.86 10.19 -5.99
C LYS A 353 39.21 11.33 -5.03
N VAL A 354 38.21 11.96 -4.41
CA VAL A 354 38.43 12.95 -3.34
C VAL A 354 39.12 12.31 -2.13
N ALA A 355 38.67 11.12 -1.71
CA ALA A 355 39.30 10.41 -0.59
C ALA A 355 40.77 10.07 -0.89
N GLU A 356 41.08 9.56 -2.10
CA GLU A 356 42.45 9.30 -2.56
C GLU A 356 43.32 10.58 -2.50
N MET A 357 42.77 11.73 -2.93
CA MET A 357 43.50 13.00 -2.88
C MET A 357 43.72 13.54 -1.46
N ASP A 358 42.75 13.38 -0.57
CA ASP A 358 42.88 13.79 0.83
C ASP A 358 43.91 12.90 1.56
N GLU A 359 43.96 11.59 1.26
CA GLU A 359 45.01 10.66 1.74
C GLU A 359 46.40 11.06 1.24
N GLU A 360 46.55 11.36 -0.05
CA GLU A 360 47.82 11.83 -0.65
C GLU A 360 48.29 13.17 -0.08
N SER A 361 47.34 14.04 0.29
CA SER A 361 47.62 15.37 0.84
C SER A 361 47.89 15.35 2.36
N GLY A 362 47.76 14.20 3.02
CA GLY A 362 47.85 14.08 4.49
C GLY A 362 46.75 14.86 5.21
N TYR A 363 45.61 15.08 4.57
CA TYR A 363 44.50 15.82 5.13
C TYR A 363 43.83 15.00 6.24
N VAL A 364 43.90 15.50 7.48
CA VAL A 364 43.11 14.98 8.59
C VAL A 364 41.84 15.80 8.65
N GLU A 365 40.68 15.16 8.42
CA GLU A 365 39.36 15.77 8.59
C GLU A 365 39.30 16.37 10.00
N ALA A 366 39.22 17.69 10.12
CA ALA A 366 38.99 18.33 11.41
C ALA A 366 37.70 17.76 11.98
N PRO A 367 37.66 17.38 13.28
CA PRO A 367 36.48 16.76 13.86
C PRO A 367 35.27 17.63 13.55
N ALA A 368 34.25 17.00 12.96
CA ALA A 368 33.00 17.69 12.65
C ALA A 368 32.60 18.51 13.89
N PRO A 369 32.26 19.80 13.74
CA PRO A 369 31.72 20.54 14.87
C PRO A 369 30.56 19.70 15.39
N ALA A 370 30.61 19.35 16.69
CA ALA A 370 29.48 18.71 17.36
C ALA A 370 28.23 19.43 16.88
N PRO A 371 27.16 18.70 16.49
CA PRO A 371 25.94 19.35 16.04
C PRO A 371 25.65 20.42 17.07
N ALA A 372 25.72 21.70 16.64
CA ALA A 372 25.44 22.79 17.53
C ALA A 372 24.14 22.39 18.22
N PRO A 373 24.06 22.39 19.56
CA PRO A 373 22.82 22.07 20.22
C PRO A 373 21.81 22.92 19.49
N VAL A 374 20.85 22.26 18.83
CA VAL A 374 19.70 22.95 18.30
C VAL A 374 19.20 23.62 19.56
N ALA A 375 19.48 24.91 19.71
CA ALA A 375 18.91 25.69 20.76
C ALA A 375 17.45 25.41 20.54
N ALA A 376 16.86 24.63 21.46
CA ALA A 376 15.44 24.54 21.55
C ALA A 376 15.05 26.00 21.50
N ALA A 377 14.46 26.41 20.37
CA ALA A 377 13.72 27.63 20.35
C ALA A 377 12.68 27.33 21.40
N ILE A 378 12.96 27.77 22.64
CA ILE A 378 11.98 27.93 23.67
C ILE A 378 10.91 28.70 22.91
N PRO A 379 9.73 28.11 22.64
CA PRO A 379 8.66 28.91 22.10
C PRO A 379 8.50 30.03 23.10
N THR A 380 8.85 31.25 22.69
CA THR A 380 8.63 32.46 23.47
C THR A 380 7.19 32.34 23.94
N ALA A 381 7.03 32.17 25.25
CA ALA A 381 5.72 32.16 25.87
C ALA A 381 5.06 33.47 25.46
N ILE A 382 4.10 33.39 24.54
CA ILE A 382 3.13 34.45 24.38
C ILE A 382 2.41 34.46 25.72
N ALA A 383 2.71 35.47 26.53
CA ALA A 383 1.92 35.81 27.70
C ALA A 383 0.52 36.17 27.21
N VAL A 384 -0.35 35.17 27.10
CA VAL A 384 -1.77 35.39 26.97
C VAL A 384 -2.23 35.82 28.35
N ALA A 385 -2.51 37.11 28.47
CA ALA A 385 -3.19 37.69 29.62
C ALA A 385 -4.43 36.86 29.94
N ALA A 386 -4.59 36.53 31.22
CA ALA A 386 -5.78 35.87 31.74
C ALA A 386 -7.04 36.68 31.37
N PRO A 387 -8.04 36.07 30.72
CA PRO A 387 -9.39 36.61 30.76
C PRO A 387 -10.05 36.15 32.05
N GLU A 388 -10.58 37.12 32.81
CA GLU A 388 -11.52 36.89 33.91
C GLU A 388 -12.73 36.07 33.44
N PRO A 389 -13.37 35.29 34.35
CA PRO A 389 -14.36 34.30 33.97
C PRO A 389 -15.77 34.92 33.85
N SER A 390 -16.48 34.60 32.76
CA SER A 390 -17.93 34.83 32.60
C SER A 390 -18.46 34.01 31.40
N PRO A 391 -19.75 33.62 31.40
CA PRO A 391 -20.22 32.27 31.67
C PRO A 391 -20.32 31.37 30.43
N GLN A 392 -20.14 30.06 30.64
CA GLN A 392 -20.25 29.01 29.64
C GLN A 392 -21.66 28.93 29.01
N ALA A 393 -21.69 28.90 27.67
CA ALA A 393 -22.78 28.32 26.89
C ALA A 393 -22.32 26.93 26.39
N PRO A 394 -23.15 25.87 26.48
CA PRO A 394 -22.72 24.51 26.18
C PRO A 394 -22.65 24.25 24.66
N ALA A 395 -21.62 23.54 24.22
CA ALA A 395 -21.50 22.94 22.89
C ALA A 395 -22.11 21.52 22.90
N PRO A 396 -22.69 21.04 21.78
CA PRO A 396 -23.56 19.87 21.79
C PRO A 396 -22.76 18.56 21.89
N GLU A 397 -23.24 17.71 22.79
CA GLU A 397 -22.74 16.37 23.12
C GLU A 397 -23.47 15.35 22.25
N ALA A 398 -22.79 14.75 21.27
CA ALA A 398 -23.31 13.58 20.55
C ALA A 398 -23.05 12.33 21.41
N ALA A 399 -23.90 12.15 22.42
CA ALA A 399 -23.88 10.99 23.28
C ALA A 399 -24.38 9.74 22.52
N PHE A 400 -24.06 8.57 23.07
CA PHE A 400 -24.80 7.34 22.85
C PHE A 400 -25.20 6.83 24.25
N ALA A 401 -26.51 6.73 24.54
CA ALA A 401 -27.22 6.24 25.76
C ALA A 401 -27.89 7.34 26.70
N PRO A 402 -28.73 7.02 27.74
CA PRO A 402 -30.21 7.29 27.79
C PRO A 402 -30.80 8.14 28.97
N ALA A 403 -32.12 8.49 28.86
CA ALA A 403 -33.17 8.92 29.85
C ALA A 403 -33.36 10.45 30.18
N PRO A 404 -34.51 10.99 30.73
CA PRO A 404 -35.87 10.44 31.03
C PRO A 404 -37.10 11.28 30.48
N VAL A 405 -38.32 10.81 30.80
CA VAL A 405 -39.68 11.09 30.26
C VAL A 405 -40.31 12.48 30.57
N SER A 406 -41.14 13.00 29.63
CA SER A 406 -42.38 13.77 29.91
C SER A 406 -43.35 13.73 28.70
N GLU A 407 -44.54 13.14 28.91
CA GLU A 407 -45.64 13.06 27.93
C GLU A 407 -46.30 14.43 27.64
N PRO A 408 -46.79 14.64 26.40
CA PRO A 408 -48.13 15.20 26.22
C PRO A 408 -49.00 14.41 25.22
N ALA A 409 -50.30 14.49 25.46
CA ALA A 409 -51.42 13.76 24.86
C ALA A 409 -51.52 13.79 23.30
N PRO A 410 -52.23 12.82 22.68
CA PRO A 410 -52.27 12.67 21.23
C PRO A 410 -53.21 13.67 20.56
N VAL A 411 -52.72 14.32 19.49
CA VAL A 411 -53.55 15.02 18.50
C VAL A 411 -53.68 14.12 17.28
N ALA A 412 -54.91 13.72 16.97
CA ALA A 412 -55.25 12.99 15.76
C ALA A 412 -54.98 13.87 14.53
N VAL A 413 -54.18 13.38 13.58
CA VAL A 413 -54.07 13.94 12.23
C VAL A 413 -54.42 12.87 11.22
N GLU A 414 -55.49 13.14 10.50
CA GLU A 414 -56.11 12.39 9.43
C GLU A 414 -55.17 12.29 8.22
N ALA A 415 -55.00 11.07 7.68
CA ALA A 415 -54.16 10.79 6.53
C ALA A 415 -54.83 11.22 5.20
N PRO A 416 -54.16 11.94 4.29
CA PRO A 416 -54.65 12.14 2.94
C PRO A 416 -54.33 10.92 2.05
N ALA A 417 -55.33 10.53 1.25
CA ALA A 417 -55.36 9.38 0.35
C ALA A 417 -54.29 9.40 -0.77
N PRO A 418 -53.90 8.23 -1.32
CA PRO A 418 -52.92 8.14 -2.40
C PRO A 418 -53.49 8.63 -3.75
N PRO A 419 -52.66 9.24 -4.63
CA PRO A 419 -53.06 9.62 -5.98
C PRO A 419 -53.19 8.39 -6.93
N PRO A 420 -54.00 8.49 -8.00
CA PRO A 420 -54.37 7.36 -8.85
C PRO A 420 -53.23 6.89 -9.76
N VAL A 421 -53.18 5.56 -9.93
CA VAL A 421 -52.34 4.85 -10.90
C VAL A 421 -52.85 5.13 -12.32
N VAL A 422 -51.98 5.63 -13.20
CA VAL A 422 -52.23 5.72 -14.65
C VAL A 422 -51.36 4.66 -15.32
N GLU A 423 -52.00 3.63 -15.86
CA GLU A 423 -51.39 2.61 -16.72
C GLU A 423 -51.10 3.21 -18.12
N PRO A 424 -49.90 3.06 -18.68
CA PRO A 424 -49.67 3.32 -20.10
C PRO A 424 -50.08 2.09 -20.95
N ALA A 425 -50.90 2.37 -21.96
CA ALA A 425 -51.47 1.42 -22.90
C ALA A 425 -50.42 0.73 -23.77
N PHE A 426 -50.60 -0.59 -23.95
CA PHE A 426 -49.90 -1.43 -24.91
C PHE A 426 -50.39 -1.14 -26.34
N GLU A 427 -49.51 -0.66 -27.22
CA GLU A 427 -49.72 -0.69 -28.67
C GLU A 427 -49.17 -2.01 -29.26
N LYS A 428 -49.96 -2.61 -30.16
CA LYS A 428 -49.69 -3.90 -30.81
C LYS A 428 -48.68 -3.77 -31.96
N PRO A 429 -48.00 -4.88 -32.34
CA PRO A 429 -46.90 -4.87 -33.29
C PRO A 429 -47.39 -4.84 -34.74
N VAL A 430 -46.70 -4.07 -35.58
CA VAL A 430 -46.83 -4.15 -37.05
C VAL A 430 -45.72 -5.03 -37.61
N GLU A 431 -46.17 -6.04 -38.34
CA GLU A 431 -45.44 -7.07 -39.07
C GLU A 431 -44.73 -6.48 -40.30
N VAL A 432 -43.41 -6.65 -40.41
CA VAL A 432 -42.65 -6.38 -41.64
C VAL A 432 -41.75 -7.58 -41.93
N ALA A 433 -41.95 -8.16 -43.11
CA ALA A 433 -41.32 -9.37 -43.63
C ALA A 433 -39.79 -9.20 -43.91
N PRO A 434 -39.02 -10.31 -43.96
CA PRO A 434 -37.57 -10.27 -44.02
C PRO A 434 -37.06 -10.15 -45.47
N ALA A 435 -36.15 -9.21 -45.72
CA ALA A 435 -35.36 -9.14 -46.94
C ALA A 435 -33.94 -9.67 -46.66
N ALA A 436 -33.56 -10.71 -47.40
CA ALA A 436 -32.25 -11.32 -47.40
C ALA A 436 -31.17 -10.34 -47.91
N ALA A 437 -30.05 -10.28 -47.20
CA ALA A 437 -28.79 -9.75 -47.72
C ALA A 437 -27.63 -10.54 -47.10
N GLU A 438 -26.98 -11.36 -47.92
CA GLU A 438 -25.77 -12.10 -47.60
C GLU A 438 -24.60 -11.15 -47.26
N PRO A 439 -23.82 -11.41 -46.19
CA PRO A 439 -22.47 -10.86 -46.08
C PRO A 439 -21.47 -11.68 -46.93
N PRO A 440 -20.51 -11.03 -47.61
CA PRO A 440 -19.55 -11.71 -48.49
C PRO A 440 -18.55 -12.58 -47.71
N PRO A 441 -17.98 -13.63 -48.34
CA PRO A 441 -17.12 -14.59 -47.66
C PRO A 441 -15.78 -13.99 -47.26
N VAL A 442 -15.38 -14.28 -46.02
CA VAL A 442 -14.03 -14.05 -45.49
C VAL A 442 -13.04 -14.88 -46.31
N ARG A 443 -12.20 -14.19 -47.09
CA ARG A 443 -11.06 -14.79 -47.77
C ARG A 443 -10.04 -15.26 -46.73
N SER A 444 -9.94 -16.58 -46.58
CA SER A 444 -8.77 -17.28 -46.07
C SER A 444 -7.55 -16.88 -46.91
N VAL A 445 -6.61 -16.16 -46.31
CA VAL A 445 -5.30 -15.93 -46.90
C VAL A 445 -4.46 -17.17 -46.60
N ALA A 446 -4.23 -17.97 -47.64
CA ALA A 446 -3.27 -19.06 -47.61
C ALA A 446 -1.86 -18.51 -47.33
N SER A 447 -1.21 -19.05 -46.30
CA SER A 447 0.21 -18.86 -46.06
C SER A 447 1.01 -19.65 -47.12
N PRO A 448 1.98 -19.05 -47.83
CA PRO A 448 2.70 -19.69 -48.92
C PRO A 448 4.00 -20.33 -48.40
N PHE A 449 3.92 -21.36 -47.55
CA PHE A 449 5.08 -22.22 -47.26
C PHE A 449 4.62 -23.63 -46.94
N ALA A 450 4.51 -24.46 -47.98
CA ALA A 450 4.44 -25.91 -47.89
C ALA A 450 5.30 -26.56 -48.99
N GLU A 451 6.51 -26.95 -48.61
CA GLU A 451 7.38 -27.96 -49.22
C GLU A 451 8.43 -28.27 -48.13
N ALA A 452 8.84 -29.48 -47.75
CA ALA A 452 8.49 -30.85 -48.08
C ALA A 452 8.87 -31.71 -46.84
N ALA A 453 8.08 -32.73 -46.53
CA ALA A 453 8.51 -33.81 -45.64
C ALA A 453 9.55 -34.71 -46.35
N PRO A 454 10.28 -35.54 -45.58
CA PRO A 454 9.99 -36.96 -45.76
C PRO A 454 9.73 -37.69 -44.45
N ALA A 455 8.94 -38.74 -44.61
CA ALA A 455 8.40 -39.65 -43.62
C ALA A 455 9.47 -40.44 -42.85
N THR A 456 9.18 -40.76 -41.59
CA THR A 456 9.34 -42.14 -41.10
C THR A 456 8.38 -42.40 -39.96
N ALA A 457 7.66 -43.52 -40.08
CA ALA A 457 6.60 -43.97 -39.20
C ALA A 457 7.16 -44.68 -37.97
N VAL A 458 6.54 -44.47 -36.81
CA VAL A 458 6.38 -45.51 -35.77
C VAL A 458 5.00 -45.32 -35.14
N ARG A 459 4.16 -46.35 -35.28
CA ARG A 459 2.87 -46.51 -34.61
C ARG A 459 3.11 -47.02 -33.20
N HIS A 460 2.36 -46.53 -32.22
CA HIS A 460 1.96 -47.33 -31.06
C HIS A 460 0.54 -46.96 -30.65
N GLU A 461 -0.25 -48.01 -30.50
CA GLU A 461 -1.67 -48.07 -30.18
C GLU A 461 -1.94 -47.59 -28.76
N VAL A 462 -3.09 -46.93 -28.54
CA VAL A 462 -3.70 -46.80 -27.21
C VAL A 462 -5.12 -47.33 -27.33
N GLU A 463 -5.35 -48.45 -26.67
CA GLU A 463 -6.63 -49.11 -26.52
C GLU A 463 -7.57 -48.28 -25.64
N ALA A 464 -8.85 -48.30 -26.02
CA ALA A 464 -9.97 -47.82 -25.24
C ALA A 464 -10.52 -48.96 -24.40
N GLU A 465 -10.76 -48.72 -23.11
CA GLU A 465 -11.68 -49.54 -22.32
C GLU A 465 -12.72 -48.66 -21.61
N VAL A 466 -13.97 -49.05 -21.86
CA VAL A 466 -15.23 -48.56 -21.31
C VAL A 466 -15.55 -49.45 -20.11
N ILE A 467 -15.85 -48.88 -18.94
CA ILE A 467 -16.63 -49.57 -17.91
C ILE A 467 -17.64 -48.58 -17.30
N SER A 468 -18.90 -48.93 -17.47
CA SER A 468 -20.06 -48.38 -16.78
C SER A 468 -20.21 -49.05 -15.41
N GLU A 469 -20.54 -48.31 -14.36
CA GLU A 469 -21.18 -48.88 -13.18
C GLU A 469 -22.21 -47.89 -12.59
N THR A 470 -23.37 -48.44 -12.27
CA THR A 470 -24.59 -47.78 -11.78
C THR A 470 -24.92 -48.32 -10.39
N LYS A 471 -25.16 -47.42 -9.41
CA LYS A 471 -26.06 -47.47 -8.22
C LYS A 471 -25.40 -46.92 -6.94
N PRO A 472 -26.17 -46.57 -5.89
CA PRO A 472 -27.51 -45.99 -5.83
C PRO A 472 -27.57 -44.74 -4.92
N ALA A 473 -28.75 -44.12 -4.86
CA ALA A 473 -29.10 -42.97 -4.03
C ALA A 473 -28.95 -43.23 -2.52
N GLU A 474 -28.28 -42.32 -1.83
CA GLU A 474 -28.35 -42.14 -0.37
C GLU A 474 -29.27 -40.96 -0.06
N GLU A 475 -30.23 -41.20 0.84
CA GLU A 475 -31.12 -40.22 1.45
C GLU A 475 -30.31 -39.16 2.21
N GLN A 476 -30.42 -37.91 1.78
CA GLN A 476 -29.96 -36.76 2.55
C GLN A 476 -30.97 -36.47 3.66
N GLU A 477 -30.57 -36.69 4.92
CA GLU A 477 -31.21 -36.06 6.07
C GLU A 477 -31.13 -34.52 5.94
N PRO A 478 -32.19 -33.77 6.31
CA PRO A 478 -32.22 -32.34 6.13
C PRO A 478 -31.21 -31.64 7.05
N VAL A 479 -30.31 -30.88 6.44
CA VAL A 479 -29.45 -29.90 7.10
C VAL A 479 -30.34 -28.95 7.94
N PRO A 480 -30.12 -28.79 9.26
CA PRO A 480 -30.88 -27.81 10.02
C PRO A 480 -30.56 -26.41 9.48
N ALA A 481 -31.59 -25.67 9.12
CA ALA A 481 -31.49 -24.27 8.72
C ALA A 481 -30.86 -23.45 9.86
N VAL A 482 -29.56 -23.19 9.75
CA VAL A 482 -28.85 -22.30 10.66
C VAL A 482 -28.91 -20.88 10.10
N GLY A 483 -29.55 -19.98 10.83
CA GLY A 483 -29.10 -18.58 10.89
C GLY A 483 -30.10 -17.46 10.66
N GLY A 484 -31.34 -17.72 10.23
CA GLY A 484 -32.36 -16.67 10.08
C GLY A 484 -33.02 -16.29 11.41
N ASP A 485 -33.64 -17.28 12.05
CA ASP A 485 -34.51 -17.04 13.22
C ASP A 485 -33.78 -16.48 14.44
N ARG A 486 -32.49 -16.81 14.62
CA ARG A 486 -31.72 -16.35 15.78
C ARG A 486 -31.34 -14.87 15.71
N ILE A 487 -31.22 -14.31 14.50
CA ILE A 487 -30.85 -12.91 14.26
C ILE A 487 -32.09 -12.03 14.37
N ASP A 488 -33.20 -12.46 13.78
CA ASP A 488 -34.48 -11.76 13.92
C ASP A 488 -34.98 -11.81 15.36
N ASP A 489 -34.73 -12.90 16.10
CA ASP A 489 -35.02 -12.95 17.54
C ASP A 489 -34.14 -12.01 18.37
N LEU A 490 -32.88 -11.78 18.00
CA LEU A 490 -32.01 -10.81 18.68
C LEU A 490 -32.40 -9.36 18.34
N LEU A 491 -32.76 -9.08 17.09
CA LEU A 491 -33.27 -7.77 16.66
C LEU A 491 -34.69 -7.50 17.20
N ARG A 492 -35.49 -8.54 17.41
CA ARG A 492 -36.81 -8.47 18.08
C ARG A 492 -36.62 -8.27 19.58
N GLN A 493 -35.75 -9.02 20.24
CA GLN A 493 -35.43 -8.82 21.66
C GLN A 493 -34.85 -7.42 21.91
N PHE A 494 -34.07 -6.88 20.99
CA PHE A 494 -33.61 -5.49 21.06
C PHE A 494 -34.76 -4.49 20.89
N ARG A 495 -35.66 -4.68 19.91
CA ARG A 495 -36.86 -3.86 19.72
C ARG A 495 -37.86 -3.97 20.87
N GLU A 496 -37.99 -5.13 21.51
CA GLU A 496 -38.87 -5.34 22.67
C GLU A 496 -38.27 -4.75 23.96
N ARG A 497 -36.94 -4.74 24.06
CA ARG A 497 -36.22 -4.26 25.25
C ARG A 497 -35.91 -2.76 25.20
N TYR A 498 -35.87 -2.16 24.02
CA TYR A 498 -35.49 -0.76 23.81
C TYR A 498 -36.41 0.02 22.85
N GLY A 499 -37.45 -0.61 22.29
CA GLY A 499 -38.40 0.01 21.35
C GLY A 499 -39.82 0.17 21.88
N ARG A 500 -40.03 -0.01 23.19
CA ARG A 500 -41.17 0.59 23.89
C ARG A 500 -40.67 1.80 24.67
N GLU A 501 -40.62 2.92 23.97
CA GLU A 501 -41.18 4.24 24.34
C GLU A 501 -40.97 5.20 23.17
#